data_AF-A0A963RJ16-F1
#
_entry.id   AF-A0A963RJ16-F1
#
_cell.length_a   1.000
_cell.length_b   1.000
_cell.length_c   1.000
_cell.angle_alpha   90.00
_cell.angle_beta   90.00
_cell.angle_gamma   90.00
#
_symmetry.space_group_name_H-M   'P 1'
#
loop_
_entity.id
_entity.type
_entity.pdbx_description
1 polymer ?
#
loop_
_entity_poly.entity_id
_entity_poly.type
_entity_poly.pdbx_seq_one_letter_code
_entity_poly.pdbx_strand_id
1 'polypeptide(L)'
;WSFPTQSGVIAAPMTYAINGEQYVAIVVGWGGVWDVATGVLSATSGPPRNISRLLVFKLGASGSLPAPPPLAQRALDPPPFTGTEAQATQGAQLYGRFCNTCHGDAAVAGALNPDLRHSGAINSLDSLKAIVIDGAFAHNGMVSFRADIDETQLEAIRQYLIMRANQDRDLGAH
;
A
#
# COMPACT_ATOMS: atom_id res chain seq x y z
N TRP A 1 14.07 -25.37 -13.19
CA TRP A 1 13.66 -25.44 -11.78
C TRP A 1 12.91 -24.15 -11.44
N SER A 2 11.83 -24.23 -10.66
CA SER A 2 11.07 -23.07 -10.17
C SER A 2 10.65 -23.32 -8.72
N PHE A 3 10.39 -22.25 -7.98
CA PHE A 3 10.00 -22.33 -6.57
C PHE A 3 9.06 -21.17 -6.19
N PRO A 4 7.90 -21.44 -5.57
CA PRO A 4 6.97 -20.38 -5.15
C PRO A 4 7.51 -19.66 -3.91
N THR A 5 7.96 -18.43 -4.07
CA THR A 5 8.56 -17.60 -3.01
C THR A 5 7.52 -16.98 -2.05
N GLN A 6 6.23 -17.16 -2.32
CA GLN A 6 5.06 -16.61 -1.61
C GLN A 6 4.92 -15.07 -1.66
N SER A 7 5.83 -14.36 -2.33
CA SER A 7 5.77 -12.92 -2.57
C SER A 7 6.54 -12.57 -3.85
N GLY A 8 6.24 -11.41 -4.44
CA GLY A 8 6.98 -10.88 -5.58
C GLY A 8 8.46 -10.70 -5.27
N VAL A 9 9.29 -10.84 -6.29
CA VAL A 9 10.75 -10.76 -6.20
C VAL A 9 11.23 -9.66 -7.13
N ILE A 10 11.93 -8.68 -6.56
CA ILE A 10 12.47 -7.53 -7.30
C ILE A 10 14.00 -7.54 -7.27
N ALA A 11 14.59 -7.99 -6.15
CA ALA A 11 16.03 -8.04 -5.99
C ALA A 11 16.68 -9.07 -6.94
N ALA A 12 17.91 -8.80 -7.37
CA ALA A 12 18.72 -9.77 -8.08
C ALA A 12 19.19 -10.90 -7.13
N PRO A 13 19.22 -12.17 -7.59
CA PRO A 13 19.85 -13.25 -6.83
C PRO A 13 21.37 -13.10 -6.80
N MET A 14 22.00 -13.76 -5.83
CA MET A 14 23.46 -13.92 -5.76
C MET A 14 23.83 -15.36 -5.43
N THR A 15 25.09 -15.74 -5.70
CA THR A 15 25.61 -17.08 -5.38
C THR A 15 26.92 -16.99 -4.62
N TYR A 16 27.18 -17.98 -3.79
CA TYR A 16 28.40 -18.12 -2.99
C TYR A 16 28.65 -19.60 -2.67
N ALA A 17 29.79 -19.90 -2.06
CA ALA A 17 30.11 -21.25 -1.60
C ALA A 17 30.60 -21.24 -0.15
N ILE A 18 30.23 -22.29 0.60
CA ILE A 18 30.73 -22.56 1.95
C ILE A 18 31.25 -23.99 1.95
N ASN A 19 32.52 -24.20 2.31
CA ASN A 19 33.17 -25.53 2.37
C ASN A 19 32.98 -26.37 1.09
N GLY A 20 33.03 -25.73 -0.08
CA GLY A 20 32.85 -26.39 -1.38
C GLY A 20 31.39 -26.66 -1.78
N GLU A 21 30.40 -26.41 -0.92
CA GLU A 21 28.98 -26.45 -1.30
C GLU A 21 28.53 -25.10 -1.86
N GLN A 22 27.87 -25.10 -3.03
CA GLN A 22 27.31 -23.89 -3.63
C GLN A 22 25.91 -23.58 -3.09
N TYR A 23 25.66 -22.29 -2.88
CA TYR A 23 24.38 -21.72 -2.46
C TYR A 23 23.94 -20.63 -3.43
N VAL A 24 22.63 -20.48 -3.61
CA VAL A 24 22.00 -19.34 -4.29
C VAL A 24 21.10 -18.65 -3.28
N ALA A 25 21.30 -17.36 -3.04
CA ALA A 25 20.50 -16.57 -2.13
C ALA A 25 19.77 -15.45 -2.86
N ILE A 26 18.57 -15.13 -2.36
CA ILE A 26 17.77 -14.02 -2.86
C ILE A 26 16.93 -13.44 -1.73
N VAL A 27 16.89 -12.11 -1.66
CA VAL A 27 15.97 -11.39 -0.78
C VAL A 27 14.64 -11.26 -1.52
N VAL A 28 13.62 -11.94 -1.00
CA VAL A 28 12.25 -11.90 -1.49
C VAL A 28 11.50 -10.80 -0.77
N GLY A 29 10.74 -10.01 -1.51
CA GLY A 29 9.89 -8.95 -0.98
C GLY A 29 9.35 -8.09 -2.11
N TRP A 30 8.04 -8.07 -2.27
CA TRP A 30 7.36 -7.20 -3.22
C TRP A 30 7.40 -5.75 -2.73
N GLY A 31 7.49 -4.79 -3.66
CA GLY A 31 7.61 -3.38 -3.33
C GLY A 31 8.12 -2.51 -4.48
N GLY A 32 8.92 -1.49 -4.14
CA GLY A 32 9.42 -0.51 -5.10
C GLY A 32 8.33 0.45 -5.58
N VAL A 33 8.70 1.37 -6.48
CA VAL A 33 7.79 2.42 -6.99
C VAL A 33 6.54 1.85 -7.66
N TRP A 34 6.66 0.67 -8.28
CA TRP A 34 5.54 0.01 -8.93
C TRP A 34 4.42 -0.33 -7.95
N ASP A 35 4.75 -0.86 -6.77
CA ASP A 35 3.77 -1.17 -5.75
C ASP A 35 3.09 0.09 -5.19
N VAL A 36 3.88 1.12 -4.85
CA VAL A 36 3.38 2.26 -4.07
C VAL A 36 2.66 3.33 -4.88
N ALA A 37 3.00 3.49 -6.17
CA ALA A 37 2.52 4.65 -6.94
C ALA A 37 1.52 4.31 -8.05
N THR A 38 1.53 3.09 -8.60
CA THR A 38 0.84 2.81 -9.88
C THR A 38 -0.66 2.49 -9.76
N GLY A 39 -1.20 2.52 -8.54
CA GLY A 39 -2.63 2.32 -8.33
C GLY A 39 -3.07 0.91 -8.68
N VAL A 40 -4.16 0.81 -9.43
CA VAL A 40 -4.76 -0.44 -9.94
C VAL A 40 -3.78 -1.31 -10.72
N LEU A 41 -2.73 -0.72 -11.33
CA LEU A 41 -1.77 -1.46 -12.14
C LEU A 41 -0.86 -2.37 -11.29
N SER A 42 -0.69 -2.05 -10.00
CA SER A 42 0.10 -2.85 -9.06
C SER A 42 -0.47 -4.27 -8.86
N ALA A 43 -1.78 -4.45 -9.09
CA ALA A 43 -2.49 -5.71 -8.92
C ALA A 43 -2.64 -6.54 -10.21
N THR A 44 -2.05 -6.11 -11.34
CA THR A 44 -2.17 -6.80 -12.64
C THR A 44 -1.66 -8.24 -12.63
N SER A 45 -0.72 -8.56 -11.74
CA SER A 45 -0.18 -9.91 -11.55
C SER A 45 -0.85 -10.68 -10.40
N GLY A 46 -2.00 -10.19 -9.93
CA GLY A 46 -2.71 -10.69 -8.75
C GLY A 46 -2.64 -9.72 -7.57
N PRO A 47 -3.36 -10.01 -6.46
CA PRO A 47 -3.38 -9.14 -5.29
C PRO A 47 -1.96 -8.86 -4.78
N PRO A 48 -1.54 -7.58 -4.68
CA PRO A 48 -0.19 -7.25 -4.29
C PRO A 48 0.03 -7.71 -2.85
N ARG A 49 1.21 -8.30 -2.60
CA ARG A 49 1.55 -8.85 -1.29
C ARG A 49 3.06 -8.90 -1.05
N ASN A 50 3.49 -8.31 0.06
CA ASN A 50 4.86 -8.43 0.54
C ASN A 50 4.96 -9.47 1.68
N ILE A 51 5.82 -10.49 1.51
CA ILE A 51 6.28 -11.37 2.58
C ILE A 51 7.80 -11.39 2.52
N SER A 52 8.44 -10.55 3.32
CA SER A 52 9.89 -10.37 3.24
C SER A 52 10.64 -11.56 3.83
N ARG A 53 11.55 -12.18 3.06
CA ARG A 53 12.41 -13.30 3.49
C ARG A 53 13.75 -13.31 2.76
N LEU A 54 14.79 -13.81 3.42
CA LEU A 54 15.98 -14.31 2.74
C LEU A 54 15.76 -15.78 2.40
N LEU A 55 15.72 -16.11 1.12
CA LEU A 55 15.65 -17.50 0.66
C LEU A 55 17.03 -17.94 0.19
N VAL A 56 17.45 -19.12 0.64
CA VAL A 56 18.74 -19.72 0.28
C VAL A 56 18.50 -21.14 -0.22
N PHE A 57 19.03 -21.46 -1.38
CA PHE A 57 18.88 -22.74 -2.06
C PHE A 57 20.24 -23.43 -2.19
N LYS A 58 20.25 -24.76 -2.06
CA LYS A 58 21.38 -25.63 -2.42
C LYS A 58 20.87 -26.95 -2.98
N LEU A 59 21.72 -27.68 -3.70
CA LEU A 59 21.39 -29.02 -4.19
C LEU A 59 21.08 -29.98 -3.03
N GLY A 60 20.05 -30.81 -3.18
CA GLY A 60 19.63 -31.79 -2.17
C GLY A 60 18.90 -31.23 -0.94
N ALA A 61 18.71 -29.91 -0.84
CA ALA A 61 17.94 -29.32 0.26
C ALA A 61 16.45 -29.70 0.16
N SER A 62 15.83 -29.99 1.31
CA SER A 62 14.42 -30.40 1.44
C SER A 62 13.57 -29.43 2.29
N GLY A 63 14.08 -28.22 2.55
CA GLY A 63 13.37 -27.20 3.30
C GLY A 63 12.10 -26.73 2.60
N SER A 64 11.08 -26.38 3.37
CA SER A 64 9.82 -25.82 2.90
C SER A 64 9.56 -24.46 3.53
N LEU A 65 8.79 -23.62 2.85
CA LEU A 65 8.30 -22.39 3.46
C LEU A 65 7.12 -22.69 4.39
N PRO A 66 6.97 -21.97 5.50
CA PRO A 66 5.75 -22.04 6.29
C PRO A 66 4.56 -21.54 5.47
N ALA A 67 3.36 -21.93 5.90
CA ALA A 67 2.13 -21.41 5.31
C ALA A 67 2.16 -19.87 5.30
N PRO A 68 1.71 -19.23 4.20
CA PRO A 68 1.69 -17.79 4.14
C PRO A 68 0.63 -17.27 5.13
N PRO A 69 0.83 -16.13 5.81
CA PRO A 69 -0.24 -15.52 6.58
C PRO A 69 -1.48 -15.25 5.71
N PRO A 70 -2.69 -15.17 6.29
CA PRO A 70 -3.86 -14.79 5.53
C PRO A 70 -3.69 -13.38 4.95
N LEU A 71 -4.32 -13.13 3.80
CA LEU A 71 -4.45 -11.76 3.30
C LEU A 71 -5.36 -10.98 4.25
N ALA A 72 -4.93 -9.79 4.67
CA ALA A 72 -5.77 -8.90 5.45
C ALA A 72 -6.85 -8.31 4.53
N GLN A 73 -8.05 -8.88 4.57
CA GLN A 73 -9.23 -8.27 3.95
C GLN A 73 -9.73 -7.17 4.89
N ARG A 74 -9.62 -5.92 4.48
CA ARG A 74 -10.23 -4.78 5.18
C ARG A 74 -11.54 -4.46 4.49
N ALA A 75 -12.62 -4.37 5.25
CA ALA A 75 -13.91 -3.99 4.69
C ALA A 75 -13.81 -2.60 4.05
N LEU A 76 -14.36 -2.46 2.84
CA LEU A 76 -14.60 -1.17 2.20
C LEU A 76 -15.94 -0.62 2.71
N ASP A 77 -15.89 0.11 3.83
CA ASP A 77 -17.07 0.68 4.50
C ASP A 77 -16.91 2.20 4.70
N PRO A 78 -17.01 2.99 3.62
CA PRO A 78 -16.89 4.44 3.71
C PRO A 78 -18.18 5.11 4.18
N PRO A 79 -18.09 6.27 4.82
CA PRO A 79 -19.27 7.09 5.11
C PRO A 79 -19.93 7.58 3.81
N PRO A 80 -21.19 8.04 3.85
CA PRO A 80 -21.82 8.68 2.70
C PRO A 80 -21.03 9.91 2.23
N PHE A 81 -20.89 10.07 0.92
CA PHE A 81 -20.34 11.28 0.34
C PHE A 81 -21.28 12.46 0.59
N THR A 82 -20.75 13.55 1.15
CA THR A 82 -21.51 14.75 1.54
C THR A 82 -20.92 16.04 0.97
N GLY A 83 -19.78 15.95 0.29
CA GLY A 83 -19.13 17.08 -0.37
C GLY A 83 -19.78 17.45 -1.71
N THR A 84 -19.12 18.38 -2.40
CA THR A 84 -19.47 18.76 -3.78
C THR A 84 -18.47 18.18 -4.78
N GLU A 85 -18.86 18.10 -6.06
CA GLU A 85 -17.95 17.67 -7.13
C GLU A 85 -16.69 18.57 -7.23
N ALA A 86 -16.87 19.89 -7.06
CA ALA A 86 -15.75 20.83 -7.04
C ALA A 86 -14.79 20.55 -5.88
N GLN A 87 -15.33 20.25 -4.69
CA GLN A 87 -14.52 19.89 -3.51
C GLN A 87 -13.78 18.57 -3.72
N ALA A 88 -14.43 17.55 -4.29
CA ALA A 88 -13.80 16.28 -4.61
C ALA A 88 -12.71 16.44 -5.69
N THR A 89 -12.91 17.32 -6.67
CA THR A 89 -11.92 17.63 -7.70
C THR A 89 -10.69 18.30 -7.10
N GLN A 90 -10.88 19.28 -6.22
CA GLN A 90 -9.77 19.90 -5.48
C GLN A 90 -9.05 18.87 -4.61
N GLY A 91 -9.80 18.01 -3.90
CA GLY A 91 -9.27 16.93 -3.10
C GLY A 91 -8.43 15.95 -3.91
N ALA A 92 -8.86 15.60 -5.13
CA ALA A 92 -8.13 14.73 -6.04
C ALA A 92 -6.77 15.33 -6.45
N GLN A 93 -6.74 16.64 -6.75
CA GLN A 93 -5.49 17.34 -7.10
C GLN A 93 -4.51 17.38 -5.93
N LEU A 94 -5.01 17.68 -4.73
CA LEU A 94 -4.20 17.69 -3.51
C LEU A 94 -3.69 16.28 -3.17
N TYR A 95 -4.55 15.27 -3.25
CA TYR A 95 -4.18 13.88 -3.06
C TYR A 95 -3.09 13.45 -4.06
N GLY A 96 -3.26 13.79 -5.34
CA GLY A 96 -2.28 13.54 -6.39
C GLY A 96 -0.93 14.21 -6.12
N ARG A 97 -0.93 15.38 -5.50
CA ARG A 97 0.29 16.12 -5.16
C ARG A 97 1.01 15.59 -3.93
N PHE A 98 0.29 15.19 -2.89
CA PHE A 98 0.88 14.93 -1.57
C PHE A 98 0.82 13.47 -1.12
N CYS A 99 -0.11 12.68 -1.65
CA CYS A 99 -0.43 11.36 -1.09
C CYS A 99 -0.12 10.21 -2.06
N ASN A 100 -0.27 10.42 -3.37
CA ASN A 100 -0.28 9.32 -4.36
C ASN A 100 1.01 8.48 -4.43
N THR A 101 2.15 9.07 -4.06
CA THR A 101 3.46 8.41 -4.21
C THR A 101 3.64 7.32 -3.15
N CYS A 102 2.83 7.36 -2.08
CA CYS A 102 2.80 6.34 -1.06
C CYS A 102 1.48 5.57 -1.05
N HIS A 103 0.35 6.26 -1.23
CA HIS A 103 -0.98 5.65 -1.11
C HIS A 103 -1.61 5.25 -2.45
N GLY A 104 -0.80 5.30 -3.52
CA GLY A 104 -1.16 4.87 -4.86
C GLY A 104 -2.04 5.84 -5.63
N ASP A 105 -1.98 5.71 -6.96
CA ASP A 105 -2.81 6.48 -7.87
C ASP A 105 -4.31 6.24 -7.62
N ALA A 106 -5.09 7.30 -7.79
CA ALA A 106 -6.54 7.30 -7.56
C ALA A 106 -7.01 6.73 -6.20
N ALA A 107 -6.14 6.82 -5.17
CA ALA A 107 -6.34 6.27 -3.83
C ALA A 107 -6.35 4.72 -3.73
N VAL A 108 -5.85 4.04 -4.75
CA VAL A 108 -5.70 2.58 -4.77
C VAL A 108 -4.27 2.22 -4.35
N ALA A 109 -4.07 1.74 -3.13
CA ALA A 109 -2.72 1.41 -2.66
C ALA A 109 -2.26 0.01 -3.11
N GLY A 110 -0.95 -0.16 -3.19
CA GLY A 110 -0.31 -1.48 -3.27
C GLY A 110 -0.28 -2.18 -1.91
N ALA A 111 0.69 -3.08 -1.73
CA ALA A 111 0.82 -3.89 -0.52
C ALA A 111 1.56 -3.20 0.63
N LEU A 112 2.43 -2.22 0.33
CA LEU A 112 3.36 -1.67 1.32
C LEU A 112 2.74 -0.59 2.22
N ASN A 113 1.87 0.24 1.66
CA ASN A 113 1.24 1.35 2.36
C ASN A 113 -0.27 1.10 2.54
N PRO A 114 -0.91 1.68 3.56
CA PRO A 114 -2.35 1.54 3.75
C PRO A 114 -3.14 2.06 2.56
N ASP A 115 -4.10 1.27 2.08
CA ASP A 115 -5.16 1.79 1.22
C ASP A 115 -6.11 2.67 2.03
N LEU A 116 -6.13 3.96 1.70
CA LEU A 116 -6.87 4.96 2.49
C LEU A 116 -8.38 4.82 2.32
N ARG A 117 -8.87 4.18 1.26
CA ARG A 117 -10.31 3.94 1.03
C ARG A 117 -10.91 3.03 2.09
N HIS A 118 -10.10 2.14 2.66
CA HIS A 118 -10.48 1.21 3.73
C HIS A 118 -10.16 1.76 5.14
N SER A 119 -9.67 3.00 5.25
CA SER A 119 -9.25 3.55 6.53
C SER A 119 -10.43 4.11 7.32
N GLY A 120 -10.62 3.64 8.55
CA GLY A 120 -11.61 4.22 9.47
C GLY A 120 -11.38 5.72 9.77
N ALA A 121 -10.18 6.24 9.53
CA ALA A 121 -9.85 7.65 9.74
C ALA A 121 -10.65 8.59 8.81
N ILE A 122 -11.11 8.13 7.64
CA ILE A 122 -11.90 8.97 6.73
C ILE A 122 -13.30 9.29 7.28
N ASN A 123 -13.75 8.62 8.35
CA ASN A 123 -15.03 8.89 9.01
C ASN A 123 -15.06 10.18 9.83
N SER A 124 -13.89 10.75 10.17
CA SER A 124 -13.80 11.96 11.00
C SER A 124 -12.67 12.85 10.52
N LEU A 125 -12.98 14.14 10.32
CA LEU A 125 -11.95 15.12 9.98
C LEU A 125 -10.89 15.23 11.09
N ASP A 126 -11.29 15.14 12.36
CA ASP A 126 -10.36 15.18 13.50
C ASP A 126 -9.39 13.99 13.49
N SER A 127 -9.89 12.79 13.17
CA SER A 127 -9.05 11.59 13.04
C SER A 127 -8.03 11.75 11.92
N LEU A 128 -8.44 12.31 10.78
CA LEU A 128 -7.54 12.53 9.65
C LEU A 128 -6.54 13.65 9.96
N LYS A 129 -6.97 14.71 10.65
CA LYS A 129 -6.13 15.83 11.08
C LYS A 129 -5.04 15.37 12.04
N ALA A 130 -5.38 14.51 13.01
CA ALA A 130 -4.43 13.95 13.95
C ALA A 130 -3.26 13.23 13.24
N ILE A 131 -3.54 12.57 12.11
CA ILE A 131 -2.56 11.83 11.32
C ILE A 131 -1.80 12.78 10.38
N VAL A 132 -2.51 13.50 9.51
CA VAL A 132 -1.95 14.23 8.37
C VAL A 132 -1.33 15.56 8.80
N ILE A 133 -1.91 16.26 9.78
CA ILE A 133 -1.43 17.57 10.24
C ILE A 133 -0.67 17.42 11.56
N ASP A 134 -1.24 16.74 12.54
CA ASP A 134 -0.62 16.63 13.87
C ASP A 134 0.46 15.55 13.97
N GLY A 135 0.60 14.69 12.94
CA GLY A 135 1.73 13.78 12.79
C GLY A 135 1.68 12.55 13.69
N ALA A 136 0.50 12.08 14.10
CA ALA A 136 0.35 10.93 15.00
C ALA A 136 1.08 9.65 14.53
N PHE A 137 1.26 9.49 13.21
CA PHE A 137 1.95 8.34 12.60
C PHE A 137 3.34 8.66 12.03
N ALA A 138 3.96 9.77 12.43
CA ALA A 138 5.32 10.11 12.00
C ALA A 138 6.35 9.02 12.35
N HIS A 139 6.17 8.36 13.49
CA HIS A 139 7.02 7.24 13.91
C HIS A 139 6.87 5.98 13.03
N ASN A 140 5.78 5.86 12.26
CA ASN A 140 5.56 4.81 11.26
C ASN A 140 5.94 5.25 9.83
N GLY A 141 6.48 6.46 9.66
CA GLY A 141 6.87 7.02 8.36
C GLY A 141 5.79 7.83 7.65
N MET A 142 4.61 8.04 8.24
CA MET A 142 3.60 8.97 7.70
C MET A 142 3.94 10.41 8.11
N VAL A 143 4.45 11.20 7.18
CA VAL A 143 4.90 12.57 7.45
C VAL A 143 3.74 13.52 7.78
N SER A 144 4.03 14.54 8.59
CA SER A 144 3.11 15.66 8.80
C SER A 144 3.19 16.62 7.62
N PHE A 145 2.03 17.08 7.15
CA PHE A 145 1.86 18.09 6.11
C PHE A 145 1.40 19.44 6.68
N ARG A 146 1.59 19.69 7.98
CA ARG A 146 1.16 20.95 8.64
C ARG A 146 1.61 22.21 7.92
N ALA A 147 2.77 22.18 7.27
CA ALA A 147 3.33 23.32 6.56
C ALA A 147 2.67 23.58 5.19
N ASP A 148 2.03 22.58 4.60
CA ASP A 148 1.58 22.58 3.21
C ASP A 148 0.08 22.40 3.03
N ILE A 149 -0.61 21.83 4.03
CA ILE A 149 -2.03 21.49 4.00
C ILE A 149 -2.74 22.11 5.22
N ASP A 150 -3.76 22.92 4.97
CA ASP A 150 -4.69 23.39 5.98
C ASP A 150 -5.91 22.46 6.17
N GLU A 151 -6.74 22.72 7.17
CA GLU A 151 -7.91 21.87 7.47
C GLU A 151 -8.98 21.87 6.36
N THR A 152 -9.10 22.96 5.58
CA THR A 152 -10.05 23.03 4.46
C THR A 152 -9.60 22.14 3.31
N GLN A 153 -8.30 22.19 3.00
CA GLN A 153 -7.66 21.33 2.02
C GLN A 153 -7.69 19.87 2.47
N LEU A 154 -7.50 19.60 3.77
CA LEU A 154 -7.61 18.27 4.34
C LEU A 154 -9.03 17.71 4.20
N GLU A 155 -10.06 18.51 4.45
CA GLU A 155 -11.45 18.08 4.26
C GLU A 155 -11.74 17.80 2.78
N ALA A 156 -11.18 18.59 1.85
CA ALA A 156 -11.29 18.29 0.41
C ALA A 156 -10.67 16.92 0.07
N ILE A 157 -9.48 16.61 0.60
CA ILE A 157 -8.84 15.29 0.44
C ILE A 157 -9.74 14.20 1.04
N ARG A 158 -10.30 14.42 2.24
CA ARG A 158 -11.20 13.45 2.88
C ARG A 158 -12.41 13.15 2.02
N GLN A 159 -13.06 14.18 1.46
CA GLN A 159 -14.22 14.02 0.57
C GLN A 159 -13.86 13.29 -0.73
N TYR A 160 -12.67 13.54 -1.28
CA TYR A 160 -12.17 12.77 -2.42
C TYR A 160 -11.97 11.27 -2.08
N LEU A 161 -11.37 10.95 -0.94
CA LEU A 161 -11.19 9.57 -0.49
C LEU A 161 -12.53 8.86 -0.28
N ILE A 162 -13.50 9.55 0.32
CA ILE A 162 -14.86 9.02 0.52
C ILE A 162 -15.55 8.78 -0.82
N MET A 163 -15.46 9.73 -1.76
CA MET A 163 -16.00 9.57 -3.11
C MET A 163 -15.41 8.33 -3.80
N ARG A 164 -14.08 8.18 -3.80
CA ARG A 164 -13.41 7.01 -4.40
C ARG A 164 -13.83 5.71 -3.73
N ALA A 165 -13.86 5.67 -2.40
CA ALA A 165 -14.27 4.50 -1.65
C ALA A 165 -15.73 4.08 -1.95
N ASN A 166 -16.65 5.05 -2.05
CA ASN A 166 -18.05 4.75 -2.42
C ASN A 166 -18.15 4.26 -3.88
N GLN A 167 -17.46 4.90 -4.82
CA GLN A 167 -17.41 4.46 -6.23
C GLN A 167 -16.93 3.01 -6.35
N ASP A 168 -15.84 2.67 -5.66
CA ASP A 168 -15.27 1.32 -5.75
C ASP A 168 -16.17 0.28 -5.06
N ARG A 169 -16.81 0.63 -3.93
CA ARG A 169 -17.83 -0.21 -3.29
C ARG A 169 -19.00 -0.50 -4.23
N ASP A 170 -19.50 0.51 -4.92
CA ASP A 170 -20.64 0.39 -5.83
C ASP A 170 -20.28 -0.44 -7.10
N LEU A 171 -19.01 -0.50 -7.46
CA LEU A 171 -18.46 -1.37 -8.52
C LEU A 171 -18.20 -2.81 -8.04
N GLY A 172 -18.49 -3.14 -6.78
CA GLY A 172 -18.26 -4.47 -6.21
C GLY A 172 -16.81 -4.73 -5.83
N ALA A 173 -15.99 -3.70 -5.67
CA ALA A 173 -14.68 -3.86 -5.04
C ALA A 173 -14.88 -4.20 -3.56
N HIS A 174 -14.12 -5.19 -3.08
CA HIS A 174 -14.14 -5.67 -1.70
C HIS A 174 -12.80 -5.43 -1.03
#